data_AF-A0A939GKW8-F1
#
_entry.id   AF-A0A939GKW8-F1
#
_cell.length_a   1.000
_cell.length_b   1.000
_cell.length_c   1.000
_cell.angle_alpha   90.00
_cell.angle_beta   90.00
_cell.angle_gamma   90.00
#
_symmetry.space_group_name_H-M   'P 1'
#
loop_
_entity.id
_entity.type
_entity.pdbx_description
1 polymer ?
#
loop_
_entity_poly.entity_id
_entity_poly.type
_entity_poly.pdbx_seq_one_letter_code
_entity_poly.pdbx_strand_id
1 'polypeptide(L)'
;MVIIQIESTELSNLIQNAVREAISNQSGNTALQTEHRTGPDEEKPLNVAKAAEFLDISEQTVYQNIKKIPHRKRFGRLYFLKSELIAYLEAGVQNRN
;
A
#
# COMPACT_ATOMS: atom_id res chain seq x y z
N MET A 1 -27.15 -44.94 -7.30
CA MET A 1 -25.97 -44.04 -7.26
C MET A 1 -26.17 -43.01 -8.36
N VAL A 2 -26.42 -41.75 -8.01
CA VAL A 2 -26.68 -40.69 -9.00
C VAL A 2 -25.38 -39.92 -9.17
N ILE A 3 -24.81 -39.96 -10.37
CA ILE A 3 -23.63 -39.19 -10.74
C ILE A 3 -24.14 -38.04 -11.59
N ILE A 4 -23.97 -36.82 -11.09
CA ILE A 4 -24.41 -35.61 -11.76
C ILE A 4 -23.24 -35.14 -12.62
N GLN A 5 -23.42 -35.10 -13.94
CA GLN A 5 -22.46 -34.46 -14.84
C GLN A 5 -22.64 -32.95 -14.72
N ILE A 6 -21.68 -32.32 -14.07
CA ILE A 6 -21.59 -30.87 -13.96
C ILE A 6 -20.73 -30.40 -15.13
N GLU A 7 -21.20 -29.41 -15.87
CA GLU A 7 -20.38 -28.78 -16.90
C GLU A 7 -19.20 -28.03 -16.27
N SER A 8 -18.05 -28.00 -16.93
CA SER A 8 -16.82 -27.38 -16.39
C SER A 8 -17.02 -25.92 -15.97
N THR A 9 -17.90 -25.20 -16.68
CA THR A 9 -18.24 -23.81 -16.40
C THR A 9 -19.03 -23.67 -15.10
N GLU A 10 -19.98 -24.57 -14.86
CA GLU A 10 -20.80 -24.58 -13.66
C GLU A 10 -19.97 -24.99 -12.43
N LEU A 11 -19.06 -25.96 -12.60
CA LEU A 11 -18.09 -26.31 -11.58
C LEU A 11 -17.15 -25.13 -11.26
N SER A 12 -16.65 -24.44 -12.28
CA SER A 12 -15.79 -23.26 -12.10
C SER A 12 -16.52 -22.14 -11.36
N ASN A 13 -17.76 -21.85 -11.74
CA ASN A 13 -18.58 -20.84 -11.06
C ASN A 13 -18.84 -21.19 -9.60
N LEU A 14 -19.12 -22.47 -9.31
CA LEU A 14 -19.33 -22.95 -7.95
C LEU A 14 -18.07 -22.76 -7.09
N ILE A 15 -16.90 -23.12 -7.62
CA ILE A 15 -15.62 -22.93 -6.91
C ILE A 15 -15.34 -21.44 -6.67
N GLN A 16 -15.54 -20.60 -7.69
CA GLN A 16 -15.32 -19.15 -7.56
C GLN A 16 -16.22 -18.52 -6.49
N ASN A 17 -17.50 -18.92 -6.46
CA ASN A 17 -18.46 -18.43 -5.48
C ASN A 17 -18.11 -18.89 -4.06
N ALA A 18 -17.77 -20.17 -3.88
CA ALA A 18 -17.38 -20.70 -2.59
C ALA A 18 -16.10 -20.04 -2.04
N VAL A 19 -15.11 -19.80 -2.89
CA VAL A 19 -13.87 -19.11 -2.50
C VAL A 19 -14.15 -17.64 -2.16
N ARG A 20 -14.96 -16.93 -2.95
CA ARG A 20 -15.37 -15.55 -2.67
C ARG A 20 -16.08 -15.44 -1.33
N GLU A 21 -16.99 -16.36 -1.05
CA GLU A 21 -17.76 -16.40 0.19
C GLU A 21 -16.85 -16.69 1.40
N ALA A 22 -15.94 -17.66 1.28
CA ALA A 22 -14.99 -17.98 2.34
C ALA A 22 -14.06 -16.80 2.69
N ILE A 23 -13.57 -16.07 1.68
CA ILE A 23 -12.75 -14.86 1.89
C ILE A 23 -13.59 -13.74 2.51
N SER A 24 -14.84 -13.57 2.06
CA SER A 24 -15.75 -12.53 2.58
C SER A 24 -16.11 -12.76 4.05
N ASN A 25 -16.33 -14.00 4.47
CA ASN A 25 -16.74 -14.33 5.84
C ASN A 25 -15.59 -14.24 6.86
N GLN A 26 -14.34 -14.18 6.40
CA GLN A 26 -13.17 -14.01 7.26
C GLN A 26 -12.91 -12.53 7.62
N SER A 27 -13.45 -11.59 6.85
CA SER A 27 -13.22 -10.16 7.05
C SER A 27 -14.40 -9.51 7.79
N GLY A 28 -14.51 -9.83 9.08
CA GLY A 28 -15.29 -9.05 10.03
C GLY A 28 -14.70 -7.68 10.38
N ASN A 29 -13.63 -7.22 9.74
CA ASN A 29 -13.17 -5.82 9.83
C ASN A 29 -12.24 -5.44 8.68
N THR A 30 -12.45 -4.22 8.19
CA THR A 30 -11.64 -3.45 7.23
C THR A 30 -12.03 -3.63 5.77
N ALA A 31 -12.96 -2.77 5.36
CA ALA A 31 -13.05 -2.31 3.99
C ALA A 31 -11.67 -1.84 3.52
N LEU A 32 -11.16 -2.43 2.43
CA LEU A 32 -10.39 -1.76 1.39
C LEU A 32 -10.33 -2.69 0.17
N GLN A 33 -10.58 -2.07 -0.97
CA GLN A 33 -10.83 -2.68 -2.25
C GLN A 33 -9.51 -3.05 -2.93
N THR A 34 -9.58 -4.05 -3.81
CA THR A 34 -8.65 -4.35 -4.92
C THR A 34 -7.21 -4.74 -4.57
N GLU A 35 -7.01 -6.02 -4.25
CA GLU A 35 -5.69 -6.65 -4.26
C GLU A 35 -5.31 -7.14 -5.66
N HIS A 36 -4.60 -6.31 -6.42
CA HIS A 36 -3.55 -6.83 -7.31
C HIS A 36 -2.40 -7.27 -6.40
N ARG A 37 -2.16 -8.58 -6.30
CA ARG A 37 -0.94 -9.10 -5.67
C ARG A 37 0.25 -8.79 -6.58
N THR A 38 0.96 -7.71 -6.31
CA THR A 38 2.40 -7.60 -6.61
C THR A 38 3.18 -7.90 -5.34
N GLY A 39 4.42 -8.39 -5.49
CA GLY A 39 5.32 -8.72 -4.38
C GLY A 39 5.63 -7.52 -3.46
N PRO A 40 6.62 -7.62 -2.56
CA PRO A 40 6.78 -6.70 -1.43
C PRO A 40 6.67 -5.26 -1.90
N ASP A 41 5.58 -4.60 -1.48
CA ASP A 41 5.16 -3.23 -1.79
C ASP A 41 6.05 -2.49 -2.79
N GLU A 42 5.64 -2.47 -4.07
CA GLU A 42 6.07 -1.41 -4.98
C GLU A 42 5.42 -0.09 -4.54
N GLU A 43 5.86 0.44 -3.39
CA GLU A 43 5.53 1.80 -3.00
C GLU A 43 6.00 2.73 -4.11
N LYS A 44 5.02 3.29 -4.83
CA LYS A 44 5.31 4.26 -5.88
C LYS A 44 6.03 5.45 -5.26
N PRO A 45 7.26 5.77 -5.72
CA PRO A 45 8.00 6.88 -5.15
C PRO A 45 7.26 8.21 -5.34
N LEU A 46 7.16 8.97 -4.27
CA LEU A 46 6.62 10.32 -4.23
C LEU A 46 7.68 11.32 -4.71
N ASN A 47 7.24 12.39 -5.36
CA ASN A 47 8.09 13.55 -5.64
C ASN A 47 8.05 14.54 -4.46
N VAL A 48 8.84 15.62 -4.54
CA VAL A 48 8.93 16.64 -3.48
C VAL A 48 7.56 17.21 -3.13
N ALA A 49 6.74 17.58 -4.12
CA ALA A 49 5.41 18.13 -3.90
C ALA A 49 4.50 17.19 -3.08
N LYS A 50 4.46 15.90 -3.45
CA LYS A 50 3.66 14.90 -2.75
C LYS A 50 4.22 14.58 -1.36
N ALA A 51 5.54 14.61 -1.19
CA ALA A 51 6.16 14.43 0.12
C ALA A 51 5.87 15.62 1.04
N ALA A 52 5.87 16.84 0.51
CA ALA A 52 5.52 18.06 1.22
C ALA A 52 4.05 18.03 1.69
N GLU A 53 3.13 17.67 0.79
CA GLU A 53 1.72 17.45 1.11
C GLU A 53 1.54 16.36 2.18
N PHE A 54 2.25 15.24 2.05
CA PHE A 54 2.17 14.13 3.01
C PHE A 54 2.65 14.52 4.42
N LEU A 55 3.71 15.31 4.51
CA LEU A 55 4.29 15.77 5.77
C LEU A 55 3.63 17.06 6.32
N ASP A 56 2.65 17.62 5.60
CA ASP A 56 2.00 18.89 5.89
C ASP A 56 2.98 20.06 6.11
N ILE A 57 3.98 20.17 5.22
CA ILE A 57 4.98 21.24 5.22
C ILE A 57 5.17 21.83 3.82
N SER A 58 5.79 23.01 3.72
CA SER A 58 6.10 23.60 2.41
C SER A 58 7.21 22.83 1.69
N GLU A 59 7.20 22.84 0.34
CA GLU A 59 8.29 22.27 -0.46
C GLU A 59 9.65 22.87 -0.09
N GLN A 60 9.69 24.17 0.23
CA GLN A 60 10.90 24.85 0.69
C GLN A 60 11.43 24.24 1.99
N THR A 61 10.54 23.94 2.94
CA THR A 61 10.89 23.28 4.20
C THR A 61 11.43 21.86 3.95
N VAL A 62 10.90 21.13 2.97
CA VAL A 62 11.44 19.83 2.55
C VAL A 62 12.88 19.98 2.06
N TYR A 63 13.17 20.94 1.16
CA TYR A 63 14.53 21.18 0.68
C TYR A 63 15.50 21.59 1.79
N GLN A 64 15.07 22.45 2.73
CA GLN A 64 15.88 22.87 3.88
C GLN A 64 16.20 21.69 4.82
N ASN A 65 15.30 20.72 4.94
CA ASN A 65 15.44 19.55 5.81
C ASN A 65 15.82 18.27 5.07
N ILE A 66 16.29 18.36 3.82
CA ILE A 66 16.54 17.17 2.99
C ILE A 66 17.59 16.22 3.59
N LYS A 67 18.49 16.73 4.43
CA LYS A 67 19.48 15.91 5.14
C LYS A 67 18.87 15.03 6.24
N LYS A 68 17.70 15.42 6.77
CA LYS A 68 16.99 14.73 7.85
C LYS A 68 15.88 13.83 7.31
N ILE A 69 15.21 14.26 6.24
CA ILE A 69 14.11 13.52 5.62
C ILE A 69 14.67 12.39 4.75
N PRO A 70 14.22 11.13 4.94
CA PRO A 70 14.67 10.01 4.13
C PRO A 70 14.28 10.22 2.67
N HIS A 71 15.25 10.13 1.78
CA HIS A 71 15.05 10.39 0.36
C HIS A 71 16.04 9.60 -0.51
N ARG A 72 15.68 9.44 -1.78
CA ARG A 72 16.50 8.82 -2.82
C ARG A 72 16.70 9.80 -3.95
N LYS A 73 17.96 10.01 -4.35
CA LYS A 73 18.28 10.90 -5.47
C LYS A 73 18.52 10.09 -6.74
N ARG A 74 17.81 10.39 -7.83
CA ARG A 74 17.99 9.74 -9.13
C ARG A 74 17.81 10.75 -10.26
N PHE A 75 18.77 10.81 -11.19
CA PHE A 75 18.77 11.75 -12.32
C PHE A 75 18.53 13.23 -11.92
N GLY A 76 19.10 13.65 -10.78
CA GLY A 76 18.92 15.01 -10.26
C GLY A 76 17.57 15.29 -9.58
N ARG A 77 16.69 14.29 -9.49
CA ARG A 77 15.38 14.40 -8.83
C ARG A 77 15.37 13.67 -7.49
N LEU A 78 14.58 14.18 -6.56
CA LEU A 78 14.36 13.60 -5.24
C LEU A 78 13.08 12.76 -5.26
N TYR A 79 13.19 11.57 -4.69
CA TYR A 79 12.12 10.60 -4.57
C TYR A 79 12.00 10.16 -3.11
N PHE A 80 10.78 9.94 -2.66
CA PHE A 80 10.46 9.59 -1.28
C PHE A 80 9.57 8.35 -1.25
N LEU A 81 9.83 7.44 -0.32
CA LEU A 81 8.93 6.33 -0.05
C LEU A 81 7.99 6.69 1.09
N LYS A 82 6.72 6.32 0.96
CA LYS A 82 5.70 6.69 1.95
C LYS A 82 5.97 5.99 3.28
N SER A 83 6.37 4.72 3.25
CA SER A 83 6.80 3.93 4.41
C SER A 83 7.95 4.60 5.16
N GLU A 84 8.97 5.08 4.45
CA GLU A 84 10.11 5.78 5.04
C GLU A 84 9.68 7.11 5.70
N LEU A 85 8.74 7.84 5.08
CA LEU A 85 8.19 9.07 5.67
C LEU A 85 7.36 8.80 6.93
N ILE A 86 6.58 7.71 6.97
CA ILE A 86 5.83 7.29 8.16
C ILE A 86 6.79 6.95 9.30
N ALA A 87 7.79 6.10 9.02
CA ALA A 87 8.80 5.72 10.01
C ALA A 87 9.57 6.95 10.55
N TYR A 88 9.83 7.95 9.71
CA TYR A 88 10.42 9.22 10.12
C TYR A 88 9.54 9.99 11.12
N LEU A 89 8.22 10.04 10.88
CA LEU A 89 7.28 10.69 11.81
C LEU A 89 7.25 9.95 13.15
N GLU A 90 7.19 8.62 13.13
CA GLU A 90 7.17 7.78 14.34
C GLU A 90 8.46 7.94 15.17
N ALA A 91 9.62 7.96 14.52
CA ALA A 91 10.90 8.19 15.19
C ALA A 91 11.01 9.58 15.86
N GLY A 92 10.32 10.58 15.30
CA GLY A 92 10.21 11.91 15.89
C GLY A 92 9.33 11.96 17.14
N VAL A 93 8.32 11.09 17.24
CA VAL A 93 7.44 10.97 18.41
C VAL A 93 8.19 10.29 19.57
N GLN A 94 8.99 9.26 19.29
CA GLN A 94 9.71 8.49 20.32
C GLN A 94 10.78 9.31 21.07
N ASN A 95 11.37 10.32 20.43
CA ASN A 95 12.41 11.18 21.03
C ASN A 95 11.86 12.40 21.81
N ARG A 96 10.54 12.46 22.04
CA ARG A 96 9.89 13.61 22.70
C ARG A 96 9.34 13.27 24.10
N ASN A 97 9.74 12.14 24.68
CA ASN A 97 9.37 11.71 26.04
C ASN A 97 10.58 11.74 26.98
#